data_AF-A0A3N5GXG5-F1
#
_entry.id   AF-A0A3N5GXG5-F1
#
_cell.length_a   1.000
_cell.length_b   1.000
_cell.length_c   1.000
_cell.angle_alpha   90.00
_cell.angle_beta   90.00
_cell.angle_gamma   90.00
#
_symmetry.space_group_name_H-M   'P 1'
#
loop_
_entity.id
_entity.type
_entity.pdbx_description
1 polymer ?
#
loop_
_entity_poly.entity_id
_entity_poly.type
_entity_poly.pdbx_seq_one_letter_code
_entity_poly.pdbx_strand_id
1 'polypeptide(L)'
;SHLPHLIAYNIVATAADLEEVTSSEVIKYSAGGFRDFTRIAASDPTMWRDVFLNNREAVLEMLGRFTEDLSALQRAIRWGDGETLFTLFSRSREIRRGIIAAGQDTAAPNFGRNPEKSQ
;
A
#
# COMPACT_ATOMS: atom_id res chain seq x y z
N SER A 1 3.73 -8.72 4.22
CA SER A 1 4.32 -8.18 2.97
C SER A 1 3.38 -8.26 1.76
N HIS A 2 2.47 -9.24 1.68
CA HIS A 2 1.67 -9.49 0.46
C HIS A 2 0.58 -8.44 0.19
N LEU A 3 -0.20 -8.06 1.21
CA LEU A 3 -1.26 -7.06 1.04
C LEU A 3 -0.73 -5.71 0.52
N PRO A 4 0.38 -5.14 1.04
CA PRO A 4 0.97 -3.93 0.45
C PRO A 4 1.28 -4.02 -1.05
N HIS A 5 1.74 -5.18 -1.55
CA HIS A 5 1.99 -5.37 -2.99
C HIS A 5 0.68 -5.40 -3.78
N LEU A 6 -0.35 -6.09 -3.27
CA LEU A 6 -1.65 -6.15 -3.91
C LEU A 6 -2.29 -4.75 -4.03
N ILE A 7 -2.21 -3.96 -2.95
CA ILE A 7 -2.71 -2.57 -2.95
C ILE A 7 -1.89 -1.69 -3.91
N ALA A 8 -0.56 -1.88 -3.98
CA ALA A 8 0.28 -1.16 -4.93
C ALA A 8 -0.11 -1.44 -6.40
N TYR A 9 -0.28 -2.71 -6.77
CA TYR A 9 -0.75 -3.08 -8.11
C TYR A 9 -2.11 -2.44 -8.43
N ASN A 10 -3.06 -2.48 -7.48
CA ASN A 10 -4.40 -1.93 -7.68
C ASN A 10 -4.39 -0.39 -7.87
N ILE A 11 -3.62 0.34 -7.05
CA ILE A 11 -3.51 1.80 -7.16
C ILE A 11 -2.91 2.20 -8.52
N VAL A 12 -1.87 1.52 -8.98
CA VAL A 12 -1.23 1.80 -10.27
C VAL A 12 -2.18 1.50 -11.43
N ALA A 13 -2.89 0.36 -11.40
CA ALA A 13 -3.89 0.03 -12.40
C ALA A 13 -5.03 1.05 -12.45
N THR A 14 -5.55 1.46 -11.28
CA THR A 14 -6.63 2.46 -11.20
C THR A 14 -6.20 3.81 -11.79
N ALA A 15 -4.95 4.22 -11.56
CA ALA A 15 -4.41 5.45 -12.12
C ALA A 15 -4.25 5.37 -13.65
N ALA A 16 -3.83 4.22 -14.18
CA ALA A 16 -3.72 3.99 -15.61
C ALA A 16 -5.10 4.03 -16.30
N ASP A 17 -6.10 3.37 -15.74
CA ASP A 17 -7.47 3.35 -16.29
C ASP A 17 -8.08 4.77 -16.33
N LEU A 18 -7.77 5.62 -15.34
CA LEU A 18 -8.21 7.02 -15.31
C LEU A 18 -7.50 7.90 -16.35
N GLU A 19 -6.26 7.57 -16.73
CA GLU A 19 -5.52 8.28 -17.78
C GLU A 19 -6.17 8.12 -19.15
N GLU A 20 -6.52 6.88 -19.49
CA GLU A 20 -7.15 6.54 -20.76
C GLU A 20 -8.44 7.33 -20.96
N VAL A 21 -9.18 7.57 -19.87
CA VAL A 21 -10.43 8.35 -19.88
C VAL A 21 -10.19 9.86 -19.98
N THR A 22 -9.11 10.38 -19.40
CA THR A 22 -8.92 11.83 -19.22
C THR A 22 -7.95 12.50 -20.19
N SER A 23 -7.19 11.75 -21.01
CA SER A 23 -6.28 12.25 -22.08
C SER A 23 -5.35 13.42 -21.68
N SER A 24 -5.17 13.67 -20.38
CA SER A 24 -4.47 14.82 -19.83
C SER A 24 -3.61 14.36 -18.65
N GLU A 25 -2.41 13.91 -18.99
CA GLU A 25 -1.22 13.91 -18.15
C GLU A 25 -1.30 13.15 -16.80
N VAL A 26 -1.13 11.82 -16.84
CA VAL A 26 -0.57 11.08 -15.68
C VAL A 26 0.84 11.55 -15.29
N ILE A 27 1.46 12.37 -16.13
CA ILE A 27 2.71 13.11 -15.85
C ILE A 27 2.64 13.95 -14.55
N LYS A 28 1.44 14.24 -14.02
CA LYS A 28 1.25 14.99 -12.75
C LYS A 28 1.09 14.16 -11.47
N TYR A 29 1.05 12.83 -11.51
CA TYR A 29 1.00 12.00 -10.29
C TYR A 29 2.35 11.82 -9.60
N SER A 30 3.30 12.73 -9.84
CA SER A 30 4.64 12.83 -9.24
C SER A 30 4.63 13.23 -7.75
N ALA A 31 3.48 13.14 -7.07
CA ALA A 31 3.43 13.17 -5.61
C ALA A 31 4.15 11.92 -5.05
N GLY A 32 5.13 12.12 -4.17
CA GLY A 32 6.05 11.08 -3.70
C GLY A 32 5.39 9.76 -3.25
N GLY A 33 4.16 9.82 -2.72
CA GLY A 33 3.41 8.62 -2.32
C GLY A 33 3.04 7.68 -3.47
N PHE A 34 2.67 8.21 -4.65
CA PHE A 34 2.38 7.36 -5.82
C PHE A 34 3.66 6.75 -6.40
N ARG A 35 4.77 7.48 -6.34
CA ARG A 35 6.10 6.95 -6.71
C ARG A 35 6.49 5.73 -5.87
N ASP A 36 6.17 5.72 -4.58
CA ASP A 36 6.45 4.56 -3.72
C ASP A 36 5.61 3.34 -4.10
N PHE A 37 4.35 3.53 -4.48
CA PHE A 37 3.50 2.43 -4.98
C PHE A 37 3.95 1.91 -6.34
N THR A 38 4.30 2.79 -7.29
CA THR A 38 4.85 2.36 -8.59
C THR A 38 6.16 1.58 -8.43
N ARG A 39 7.02 1.97 -7.47
CA ARG A 39 8.23 1.21 -7.13
C ARG A 39 7.91 -0.20 -6.63
N ILE A 40 6.88 -0.37 -5.80
CA ILE A 40 6.46 -1.70 -5.30
C ILE A 40 5.82 -2.53 -6.41
N ALA A 41 4.97 -1.91 -7.25
CA ALA A 41 4.28 -2.56 -8.36
C ALA A 41 5.21 -3.00 -9.50
N ALA A 42 6.44 -2.46 -9.58
CA ALA A 42 7.45 -2.91 -10.53
C ALA A 42 8.07 -4.29 -10.21
N SER A 43 7.59 -4.97 -9.17
CA SER A 43 8.04 -6.32 -8.80
C SER A 43 7.65 -7.38 -9.84
N ASP A 44 8.38 -8.50 -9.87
CA ASP A 44 8.14 -9.59 -10.83
C ASP A 44 6.72 -10.17 -10.74
N PRO A 45 5.93 -10.12 -11.82
CA PRO A 45 4.53 -10.54 -11.80
C PRO A 45 4.36 -12.05 -11.63
N THR A 46 5.32 -12.86 -12.10
CA THR A 46 5.27 -14.33 -11.97
C THR A 46 5.38 -14.74 -10.52
N MET A 47 6.38 -14.21 -9.81
CA MET A 47 6.60 -14.41 -8.39
C MET A 47 5.39 -13.98 -7.57
N TRP A 48 4.86 -12.76 -7.80
CA TRP A 48 3.73 -12.27 -7.00
C TRP A 48 2.44 -13.01 -7.27
N ARG A 49 2.17 -13.42 -8.51
CA ARG A 49 1.08 -14.36 -8.83
C ARG A 49 1.20 -15.62 -7.97
N ASP A 50 2.37 -16.25 -7.98
CA ASP A 50 2.57 -17.51 -7.25
C ASP A 50 2.45 -17.32 -5.74
N VAL A 51 2.96 -16.20 -5.20
CA VAL A 51 2.79 -15.84 -3.78
C VAL A 51 1.30 -15.72 -3.41
N PHE A 52 0.49 -15.03 -4.21
CA PHE A 52 -0.94 -14.88 -3.93
C PHE A 52 -1.71 -16.19 -4.08
N LEU A 53 -1.38 -17.02 -5.07
CA LEU A 53 -2.04 -18.31 -5.27
C LEU A 53 -1.70 -19.31 -4.15
N ASN A 54 -0.45 -19.34 -3.69
CA ASN A 54 -0.02 -20.24 -2.63
C ASN A 54 -0.43 -19.80 -1.23
N ASN A 55 -0.72 -18.51 -1.02
CA ASN A 55 -1.12 -17.96 0.28
C ASN A 55 -2.53 -17.34 0.27
N ARG A 56 -3.42 -17.90 -0.56
CA ARG A 56 -4.73 -17.31 -0.89
C ARG A 56 -5.58 -17.01 0.35
N GLU A 57 -5.72 -17.95 1.27
CA GLU A 57 -6.63 -17.81 2.42
C GLU A 57 -6.24 -16.63 3.32
N ALA A 58 -4.97 -16.58 3.74
CA ALA A 58 -4.46 -15.49 4.56
C ALA A 58 -4.50 -14.14 3.82
N VAL A 59 -4.28 -14.13 2.51
CA VAL A 59 -4.41 -12.91 1.69
C VAL A 59 -5.86 -12.43 1.66
N LEU A 60 -6.82 -13.33 1.44
CA LEU A 60 -8.24 -12.99 1.41
C LEU A 60 -8.75 -12.50 2.78
N GLU A 61 -8.33 -13.13 3.87
CA GLU A 61 -8.68 -12.68 5.23
C GLU A 61 -8.22 -11.23 5.46
N MET A 62 -6.95 -10.94 5.15
CA MET A 62 -6.39 -9.60 5.34
C MET A 62 -6.99 -8.59 4.37
N LEU A 63 -7.30 -8.99 3.14
CA LEU A 63 -7.97 -8.14 2.17
C LEU A 63 -9.41 -7.80 2.60
N GLY A 64 -10.12 -8.75 3.22
CA GLY A 64 -11.45 -8.53 3.81
C GLY A 64 -11.40 -7.44 4.88
N ARG A 65 -10.51 -7.57 5.86
CA ARG A 65 -10.30 -6.55 6.91
C ARG A 65 -9.97 -5.18 6.33
N PHE A 66 -9.05 -5.14 5.36
CA PHE A 66 -8.69 -3.89 4.68
C PHE A 66 -9.88 -3.24 3.97
N THR A 67 -10.73 -4.04 3.33
CA THR A 67 -11.92 -3.55 2.63
C THR A 67 -12.96 -2.97 3.58
N GLU A 68 -13.14 -3.59 4.75
CA GLU A 68 -13.99 -3.09 5.82
C GLU A 68 -13.49 -1.74 6.35
N ASP A 69 -12.19 -1.64 6.64
CA ASP A 69 -11.52 -0.42 7.09
C ASP A 69 -11.65 0.70 6.05
N LEU A 70 -11.42 0.38 4.77
CA LEU A 70 -11.56 1.35 3.67
C LEU A 70 -13.01 1.82 3.51
N SER A 71 -13.98 0.92 3.70
CA SER A 71 -15.40 1.27 3.68
C SER A 71 -15.78 2.18 4.85
N ALA A 72 -15.19 1.98 6.03
CA ALA A 72 -15.38 2.87 7.18
C ALA A 72 -14.80 4.27 6.91
N LEU A 73 -13.60 4.34 6.35
CA LEU A 73 -12.97 5.59 5.88
C LEU A 73 -13.85 6.32 4.86
N GLN A 74 -14.37 5.61 3.87
CA GLN A 74 -15.26 6.18 2.86
C GLN A 74 -16.53 6.77 3.50
N ARG A 75 -17.12 6.09 4.49
CA ARG A 75 -18.29 6.63 5.23
C ARG A 75 -17.94 7.88 6.02
N ALA A 76 -16.80 7.88 6.71
CA ALA A 76 -16.34 9.05 7.47
C ALA A 76 -16.18 10.27 6.55
N ILE A 77 -15.55 10.10 5.37
CA ILE A 77 -15.44 11.16 4.35
C ILE A 77 -16.82 11.61 3.88
N ARG A 78 -17.70 10.66 3.53
CA ARG A 78 -19.04 10.94 3.00
C ARG A 78 -19.89 11.78 3.95
N TRP A 79 -19.74 11.57 5.25
CA TRP A 79 -20.51 12.27 6.28
C TRP A 79 -19.76 13.42 6.96
N GLY A 80 -18.54 13.73 6.51
CA GLY A 80 -17.73 14.81 7.09
C GLY A 80 -17.28 14.53 8.53
N ASP A 81 -17.15 13.26 8.91
CA ASP A 81 -16.67 12.85 10.24
C ASP A 81 -15.15 13.03 10.33
N GLY A 82 -14.73 14.26 10.60
CA GLY A 82 -13.33 14.64 10.74
C GLY A 82 -12.63 14.02 11.95
N GLU A 83 -13.37 13.68 13.01
CA GLU A 83 -12.81 13.10 14.24
C GLU A 83 -12.32 11.68 14.01
N THR A 84 -13.13 10.85 13.33
CA THR A 84 -12.75 9.49 12.93
C THR A 84 -11.50 9.52 12.03
N LEU A 85 -11.45 10.44 11.06
CA LEU A 85 -10.29 10.60 10.17
C LEU A 85 -9.04 11.02 10.95
N PHE A 86 -9.16 12.05 11.80
CA PHE A 86 -8.04 12.54 12.60
C PHE A 86 -7.48 11.47 13.53
N THR A 87 -8.34 10.71 14.19
CA THR A 87 -7.96 9.61 15.09
C THR A 87 -7.18 8.54 14.33
N LEU A 88 -7.68 8.10 13.17
CA LEU A 88 -7.01 7.08 12.37
C LEU A 88 -5.65 7.55 11.85
N PHE A 89 -5.57 8.79 11.34
CA PHE A 89 -4.31 9.34 10.83
C PHE A 89 -3.28 9.52 11.94
N SER A 90 -3.70 9.98 13.12
CA SER A 90 -2.84 10.12 14.30
C SER A 90 -2.27 8.78 14.75
N ARG A 91 -3.11 7.74 14.82
CA ARG A 91 -2.66 6.37 15.13
C ARG A 91 -1.65 5.86 14.10
N SER A 92 -1.91 6.10 12.82
CA SER A 92 -1.01 5.68 11.72
C SER A 92 0.36 6.36 11.81
N ARG A 93 0.38 7.66 12.15
CA ARG A 93 1.61 8.42 12.37
C ARG A 93 2.43 7.88 13.55
N GLU A 94 1.76 7.50 14.63
CA GLU A 94 2.45 6.96 15.82
C GLU A 94 3.10 5.60 15.54
N ILE A 95 2.41 4.72 14.81
CA ILE A 95 2.98 3.44 14.35
C ILE A 95 4.26 3.68 13.53
N ARG A 96 4.24 4.65 12.61
CA ARG A 96 5.42 5.01 11.81
C ARG A 96 6.56 5.53 12.68
N ARG A 97 6.28 6.37 13.68
CA ARG A 97 7.29 6.85 14.62
C ARG A 97 7.91 5.71 15.42
N GLY A 98 7.11 4.76 15.87
CA GLY A 98 7.58 3.54 16.53
C GLY A 98 8.54 2.72 15.66
N ILE A 99 8.22 2.55 14.38
CA ILE A 99 9.10 1.86 13.41
C ILE A 99 10.46 2.57 13.26
N ILE A 100 10.44 3.91 13.14
CA ILE A 100 11.67 4.72 13.03
C ILE A 100 12.49 4.61 14.32
N ALA A 101 11.86 4.74 15.49
CA ALA A 101 12.53 4.64 16.78
C ALA A 101 13.16 3.25 17.00
N ALA A 102 12.56 2.19 16.44
CA ALA A 102 13.10 0.84 16.45
C ALA A 102 14.24 0.62 15.44
N GLY A 103 14.63 1.64 14.66
CA GLY A 103 15.67 1.54 13.63
C GLY A 103 15.29 0.64 12.45
N GLN A 104 14.00 0.33 12.29
CA GLN A 104 13.48 -0.53 11.22
C GLN A 104 13.09 0.26 9.97
N ASP A 105 13.36 1.57 9.96
CA ASP A 105 13.16 2.38 8.76
C ASP A 105 14.30 2.11 7.78
N THR A 106 13.99 1.39 6.71
CA THR A 106 14.94 1.08 5.64
C THR A 106 14.45 1.70 4.34
N ALA A 107 15.32 2.46 3.67
CA ALA A 107 15.02 3.06 2.37
C ALA A 107 14.93 2.02 1.24
N ALA A 108 15.43 0.80 1.47
CA ALA A 108 15.46 -0.28 0.50
C ALA A 108 14.29 -1.26 0.74
N PRO A 109 13.58 -1.71 -0.30
CA PRO A 109 12.59 -2.78 -0.17
C PRO A 109 13.26 -4.08 0.30
N ASN A 110 12.89 -4.54 1.49
CA ASN A 110 13.17 -5.90 1.93
C ASN A 110 12.02 -6.81 1.47
N PHE A 111 12.24 -7.55 0.38
CA PHE A 111 11.31 -8.53 -0.17
C PHE A 111 11.23 -9.84 0.67
N GLY A 112 11.40 -9.76 1.98
CA GLY A 112 11.54 -10.93 2.86
C GLY A 112 12.89 -11.63 2.73
N ARG A 113 13.90 -10.96 2.16
CA ARG A 113 15.29 -11.43 2.10
C ARG A 113 16.11 -10.53 3.01
N ASN A 114 16.45 -11.02 4.21
CA ASN A 114 17.54 -10.40 4.95
C ASN A 114 18.82 -10.59 4.13
N PRO A 115 19.57 -9.53 3.79
CA PRO A 115 20.94 -9.74 3.38
C PRO A 115 21.63 -10.42 4.57
N GLU A 116 22.17 -11.60 4.35
CA GLU A 116 22.97 -12.29 5.35
C GLU A 116 23.98 -11.30 5.92
N LYS A 117 24.08 -11.25 7.25
CA LYS A 117 25.19 -10.57 7.92
C LYS A 117 26.46 -11.22 7.39
N SER A 118 27.11 -10.58 6.41
CA SER A 118 28.49 -10.89 6.10
C SER A 118 29.30 -10.57 7.35
N GLN A 119 30.03 -11.58 7.80
CA GLN A 119 30.84 -11.63 9.01
C GLN A 119 31.77 -10.43 9.15
#